data_AF-A0A2K3LYL7-F1
#
_entry.id   AF-A0A2K3LYL7-F1
#
_cell.length_a   1.000
_cell.length_b   1.000
_cell.length_c   1.000
_cell.angle_alpha   90.00
_cell.angle_beta   90.00
_cell.angle_gamma   90.00
#
_symmetry.space_group_name_H-M   'P 1'
#
loop_
_entity.id
_entity.type
_entity.pdbx_description
1 polymer ?
#
loop_
_entity_poly.entity_id
_entity_poly.type
_entity_poly.pdbx_seq_one_letter_code
_entity_poly.pdbx_strand_id
1 'polypeptide(L)'
;MNSKKEGGSAASNPLSVEDRYSQWKSHIPVLYDWLANHNLVWPTQSCRWGSLLEEQTYKTRHRLYISEQTDGTVPNTLVIATVELVKPRVAAAEHIAQFNEEARSPFVKKHKTILHPGECMFGIVVTGEYVRIMVTYHDVAETTTSAKSLWTTVILRYPT
;
A
#
# COMPACT_ATOMS: atom_id res chain seq x y z
N MET A 1 49.68 -40.76 12.68
CA MET A 1 48.75 -40.24 11.66
C MET A 1 47.91 -39.12 12.27
N ASN A 2 48.16 -37.87 11.87
CA ASN A 2 47.37 -36.70 12.25
C ASN A 2 46.17 -36.60 11.29
N SER A 3 44.95 -36.91 11.76
CA SER A 3 43.74 -36.67 10.99
C SER A 3 43.27 -35.24 11.20
N LYS A 4 43.66 -34.37 10.27
CA LYS A 4 43.22 -32.99 10.13
C LYS A 4 41.73 -33.00 9.75
N LYS A 5 40.84 -32.59 10.68
CA LYS A 5 39.42 -32.39 10.38
C LYS A 5 39.30 -31.11 9.54
N GLU A 6 38.90 -31.30 8.30
CA GLU A 6 38.69 -30.22 7.33
C GLU A 6 37.63 -29.25 7.83
N GLY A 7 37.98 -27.96 7.85
CA GLY A 7 37.03 -26.88 8.04
C GLY A 7 36.08 -26.85 6.85
N GLY A 8 34.89 -27.41 7.03
CA GLY A 8 33.79 -27.23 6.11
C GLY A 8 33.45 -25.75 6.05
N SER A 9 33.79 -25.11 4.93
CA SER A 9 33.26 -23.81 4.54
C SER A 9 31.73 -23.91 4.56
N ALA A 10 31.11 -23.28 5.56
CA ALA A 10 29.67 -23.14 5.62
C ALA A 10 29.24 -22.27 4.44
N ALA A 11 28.92 -22.91 3.32
CA ALA A 11 28.24 -22.27 2.21
C ALA A 11 27.01 -21.57 2.78
N SER A 12 26.99 -20.24 2.68
CA SER A 12 25.91 -19.40 3.15
C SER A 12 24.65 -19.74 2.35
N ASN A 13 23.85 -20.67 2.87
CA ASN A 13 22.51 -20.88 2.38
C ASN A 13 21.79 -19.53 2.43
N PRO A 14 21.17 -19.07 1.32
CA PRO A 14 20.46 -17.82 1.34
C PRO A 14 19.34 -17.93 2.40
N LEU A 15 19.32 -16.97 3.32
CA LEU A 15 18.30 -16.84 4.35
C LEU A 15 16.90 -16.97 3.74
N SER A 16 15.99 -17.65 4.43
CA SER A 16 14.61 -17.77 3.96
C SER A 16 13.94 -16.39 3.83
N VAL A 17 12.80 -16.31 3.15
CA VAL A 17 12.02 -15.05 3.08
C VAL A 17 11.65 -14.57 4.48
N GLU A 18 11.28 -15.50 5.37
CA GLU A 18 10.90 -15.19 6.74
C GLU A 18 12.08 -14.69 7.58
N ASP A 19 13.25 -15.32 7.44
CA ASP A 19 14.46 -14.90 8.16
C ASP A 19 14.88 -13.49 7.75
N ARG A 20 14.82 -13.19 6.44
CA ARG A 20 15.13 -11.85 5.91
C ARG A 20 14.12 -10.82 6.37
N TYR A 21 12.84 -11.19 6.43
CA TYR A 21 11.79 -10.30 6.93
C TYR A 21 11.96 -9.99 8.42
N SER A 22 12.24 -11.01 9.23
CA SER A 22 12.53 -10.85 10.66
C SER A 22 13.77 -10.01 10.91
N GLN A 23 14.83 -10.20 10.12
CA GLN A 23 16.01 -9.33 10.17
C GLN A 23 15.66 -7.89 9.78
N TRP A 24 14.92 -7.67 8.70
CA TRP A 24 14.50 -6.32 8.33
C TRP A 24 13.71 -5.63 9.44
N LYS A 25 12.78 -6.34 10.11
CA LYS A 25 12.01 -5.79 11.24
C LYS A 25 12.88 -5.29 12.39
N SER A 26 13.92 -6.05 12.76
CA SER A 26 14.82 -5.63 13.85
C SER A 26 15.62 -4.37 13.51
N HIS A 27 15.77 -4.05 12.22
CA HIS A 27 16.44 -2.84 11.75
C HIS A 27 15.50 -1.64 11.53
N ILE A 28 14.17 -1.83 11.58
CA ILE A 28 13.20 -0.74 11.36
C ILE A 28 13.49 0.51 12.22
N PRO A 29 13.79 0.40 13.53
CA PRO A 29 14.11 1.55 14.39
C PRO A 29 15.27 2.42 13.89
N VAL A 30 16.17 1.83 13.10
CA VAL A 30 17.37 2.50 12.56
C VAL A 30 17.14 2.96 11.12
N LEU A 31 16.34 2.22 10.35
CA LEU A 31 16.14 2.45 8.92
C LEU A 31 15.05 3.48 8.60
N TYR A 32 14.03 3.61 9.45
CA TYR A 32 12.86 4.44 9.15
C TYR A 32 12.54 5.39 10.31
N ASP A 33 12.28 6.65 9.98
CA ASP A 33 11.74 7.62 10.94
C ASP A 33 10.27 7.35 11.27
N TRP A 34 9.55 6.70 10.35
CA TRP A 34 8.14 6.34 10.50
C TRP A 34 7.80 5.15 9.60
N LEU A 35 7.03 4.22 10.13
CA LEU A 35 6.50 3.07 9.40
C LEU A 35 5.10 2.73 9.90
N ALA A 36 4.20 2.41 8.98
CA ALA A 36 2.85 1.97 9.29
C ALA A 36 2.47 0.78 8.39
N ASN A 37 2.08 -0.33 9.04
CA ASN A 37 1.51 -1.49 8.36
C ASN A 37 -0.02 -1.46 8.43
N HIS A 38 -0.70 -1.59 7.31
CA HIS A 38 -2.17 -1.65 7.29
C HIS A 38 -2.62 -2.86 6.49
N ASN A 39 -3.11 -3.87 7.19
CA ASN A 39 -3.65 -5.07 6.55
C ASN A 39 -5.00 -4.78 5.89
N LEU A 40 -5.08 -5.01 4.59
CA LEU A 40 -6.31 -4.83 3.81
C LEU A 40 -7.05 -6.15 3.71
N VAL A 41 -8.38 -6.08 3.54
CA VAL A 41 -9.22 -7.27 3.35
C VAL A 41 -8.91 -7.93 2.01
N TRP A 42 -8.68 -7.10 1.02
CA TRP A 42 -8.44 -7.49 -0.35
C TRP A 42 -7.08 -6.97 -0.80
N PRO A 43 -6.35 -7.74 -1.63
CA PRO A 43 -5.09 -7.28 -2.19
C PRO A 43 -5.30 -6.05 -3.06
N THR A 44 -4.23 -5.26 -3.20
CA THR A 44 -4.28 -4.02 -3.95
C THR A 44 -3.48 -4.11 -5.23
N GLN A 45 -4.07 -3.66 -6.34
CA GLN A 45 -3.35 -3.52 -7.60
C GLN A 45 -2.59 -2.20 -7.69
N SER A 46 -3.11 -1.14 -7.04
CA SER A 46 -2.46 0.16 -7.03
C SER A 46 -2.78 0.96 -5.78
N CYS A 47 -1.80 1.76 -5.35
CA CYS A 47 -1.94 2.73 -4.28
C CYS A 47 -1.33 4.06 -4.71
N ARG A 48 -1.95 5.18 -4.30
CA ARG A 48 -1.49 6.50 -4.72
C ARG A 48 -1.78 7.58 -3.68
N TRP A 49 -0.75 8.36 -3.38
CA TRP A 49 -0.88 9.56 -2.57
C TRP A 49 -1.75 10.62 -3.25
N GLY A 50 -2.62 11.23 -2.47
CA GLY A 50 -3.41 12.40 -2.84
C GLY A 50 -2.95 13.65 -2.09
N SER A 51 -3.85 14.62 -2.00
CA SER A 51 -3.59 15.92 -1.39
C SER A 51 -3.27 15.84 0.10
N LEU A 52 -2.50 16.83 0.57
CA LEU A 52 -2.41 17.17 1.98
C LEU A 52 -3.76 17.77 2.41
N LEU A 53 -4.36 17.18 3.44
CA LEU A 53 -5.64 17.62 4.01
C LEU A 53 -5.42 18.58 5.17
N GLU A 54 -4.45 18.25 6.03
CA GLU A 54 -4.14 19.06 7.21
C GLU A 54 -2.69 18.89 7.59
N GLU A 55 -2.05 20.00 7.96
CA GLU A 55 -0.72 20.01 8.52
C GLU A 55 -0.78 20.52 9.96
N GLN A 56 -0.30 19.69 10.89
CA GLN A 56 -0.17 20.04 12.30
C GLN A 56 1.31 20.08 12.69
N THR A 57 1.58 20.52 13.92
CA THR A 57 2.93 20.63 14.47
C THR A 57 3.69 19.30 14.47
N TYR A 58 2.97 18.18 14.69
CA TYR A 58 3.58 16.86 14.91
C TYR A 58 3.12 15.78 13.91
N LYS A 59 2.07 16.05 13.14
CA LYS A 59 1.47 15.11 12.20
C LYS A 59 0.99 15.82 10.95
N THR A 60 0.99 15.14 9.82
CA THR A 60 0.30 15.59 8.60
C THR A 60 -0.75 14.56 8.21
N ARG A 61 -1.88 15.01 7.67
CA ARG A 61 -2.93 14.16 7.15
C ARG A 61 -2.95 14.23 5.65
N HIS A 62 -2.75 13.10 5.00
CA HIS A 62 -2.76 12.98 3.55
C HIS A 62 -3.90 12.09 3.08
N ARG A 63 -4.35 12.32 1.87
CA ARG A 63 -5.25 11.41 1.18
C ARG A 63 -4.46 10.24 0.59
N LEU A 64 -5.00 9.04 0.66
CA LEU A 64 -4.47 7.84 0.01
C LEU A 64 -5.59 7.16 -0.76
N TYR A 65 -5.34 6.84 -2.02
CA TYR A 65 -6.24 6.11 -2.88
C TYR A 65 -5.72 4.69 -3.05
N ILE A 66 -6.59 3.70 -2.87
CA ILE A 66 -6.26 2.28 -2.88
C ILE A 66 -7.29 1.55 -3.72
N SER A 67 -6.86 0.68 -4.63
CA SER A 67 -7.78 -0.23 -5.33
C SER A 67 -7.72 -1.57 -4.67
N GLU A 68 -8.88 -2.07 -4.27
CA GLU A 68 -9.05 -3.42 -3.77
C GLU A 68 -9.53 -4.31 -4.92
N GLN A 69 -8.79 -5.39 -5.18
CA GLN A 69 -9.18 -6.44 -6.11
C GLN A 69 -9.80 -7.60 -5.33
N THR A 70 -11.06 -7.86 -5.63
CA THR A 70 -11.85 -8.94 -5.06
C THR A 70 -11.76 -10.18 -5.97
N ASP A 71 -12.28 -11.30 -5.48
CA ASP A 71 -12.31 -12.59 -6.20
C ASP A 71 -13.43 -12.69 -7.26
N GLY A 72 -14.13 -11.60 -7.55
CA GLY A 72 -15.26 -11.56 -8.48
C GLY A 72 -16.61 -11.94 -7.88
N THR A 73 -16.67 -12.39 -6.62
CA THR A 73 -17.96 -12.64 -5.92
C THR A 73 -18.63 -11.36 -5.45
N VAL A 74 -17.81 -10.36 -5.13
CA VAL A 74 -18.21 -8.99 -4.77
C VAL A 74 -17.56 -8.01 -5.74
N PRO A 75 -18.18 -6.86 -6.04
CA PRO A 75 -17.57 -5.87 -6.92
C PRO A 75 -16.26 -5.34 -6.33
N ASN A 76 -15.30 -5.01 -7.20
CA ASN A 76 -14.06 -4.33 -6.80
C ASN A 76 -14.37 -2.99 -6.15
N THR A 77 -13.45 -2.52 -5.31
CA THR A 77 -13.66 -1.25 -4.62
C THR A 77 -12.47 -0.31 -4.73
N LEU A 78 -12.79 0.96 -4.91
CA LEU A 78 -11.85 2.06 -4.72
C LEU A 78 -12.04 2.61 -3.31
N VAL A 79 -11.00 2.45 -2.50
CA VAL A 79 -10.95 2.95 -1.14
C VAL A 79 -10.20 4.27 -1.12
N ILE A 80 -10.89 5.27 -0.61
CA ILE A 80 -10.32 6.56 -0.25
C ILE A 80 -10.01 6.50 1.23
N ALA A 81 -8.75 6.53 1.59
CA ALA A 81 -8.27 6.54 2.96
C ALA A 81 -7.63 7.89 3.32
N THR A 82 -7.62 8.19 4.61
CA THR A 82 -6.85 9.27 5.20
C THR A 82 -5.71 8.65 5.97
N VAL A 83 -4.48 9.10 5.70
CA VAL A 83 -3.27 8.64 6.37
C VAL A 83 -2.76 9.75 7.27
N GLU A 84 -2.56 9.43 8.54
CA GLU A 84 -1.88 10.28 9.51
C GLU A 84 -0.39 9.93 9.51
N LEU A 85 0.43 10.79 8.91
CA LEU A 85 1.88 10.69 8.94
C LEU A 85 2.40 11.43 10.17
N VAL A 86 3.25 10.75 10.94
CA VAL A 86 3.96 11.39 12.05
C VAL A 86 5.21 12.06 11.48
N LYS A 87 5.46 13.33 11.86
CA LYS A 87 6.65 14.05 11.39
C LYS A 87 7.93 13.37 11.91
N PRO A 88 9.06 13.50 11.19
CA PRO A 88 10.33 12.89 11.61
C PRO A 88 10.68 13.24 13.05
N ARG A 89 11.29 12.29 13.77
CA ARG A 89 11.72 12.42 15.18
C ARG A 89 10.61 12.53 16.23
N VAL A 90 9.34 12.38 15.84
CA VAL A 90 8.20 12.38 16.78
C VAL A 90 7.70 10.96 17.06
N ALA A 91 7.92 10.02 16.14
CA ALA A 91 7.53 8.63 16.34
C ALA A 91 8.51 7.92 17.28
N ALA A 92 7.99 7.19 18.27
CA ALA A 92 8.81 6.34 19.12
C ALA A 92 9.32 5.14 18.31
N ALA A 93 10.63 4.91 18.35
CA ALA A 93 11.31 3.85 17.60
C ALA A 93 10.76 2.43 17.93
N GLU A 94 10.32 2.23 19.18
CA GLU A 94 9.71 0.98 19.65
C GLU A 94 8.34 0.74 18.99
N HIS A 95 7.54 1.79 18.81
CA HIS A 95 6.19 1.68 18.25
C HIS A 95 6.19 1.40 16.74
N ILE A 96 7.23 1.82 16.00
CA ILE A 96 7.29 1.60 14.55
C ILE A 96 7.78 0.19 14.18
N ALA A 97 8.45 -0.52 15.09
CA ALA A 97 8.96 -1.87 14.85
C ALA A 97 8.06 -2.98 15.38
N GLN A 98 7.19 -2.69 16.36
CA GLN A 98 6.30 -3.66 17.01
C GLN A 98 4.87 -3.65 16.45
N PHE A 99 4.71 -3.44 15.14
CA PHE A 99 3.39 -3.49 14.53
C PHE A 99 2.92 -4.94 14.33
N ASN A 100 1.61 -5.16 14.43
CA ASN A 100 0.98 -6.43 14.07
C ASN A 100 0.70 -6.44 12.56
N GLU A 101 1.23 -7.43 11.85
CA GLU A 101 1.08 -7.58 10.39
C GLU A 101 -0.37 -7.79 9.97
N GLU A 102 -1.14 -8.52 10.78
CA GLU A 102 -2.53 -8.87 10.49
C GLU A 102 -3.50 -7.75 10.85
N ALA A 103 -3.03 -6.77 11.63
CA ALA A 103 -3.85 -5.67 12.11
C ALA A 103 -3.96 -4.51 11.10
N ARG A 104 -5.07 -3.78 11.19
CA ARG A 104 -5.21 -2.49 10.52
C ARG A 104 -4.52 -1.41 11.35
N SER A 105 -3.56 -0.71 10.75
CA SER A 105 -2.92 0.41 11.43
C SER A 105 -3.92 1.53 11.75
N PRO A 106 -3.81 2.14 12.95
CA PRO A 106 -4.63 3.28 13.36
C PRO A 106 -4.32 4.56 12.56
N PHE A 107 -3.17 4.60 11.88
CA PHE A 107 -2.76 5.74 11.06
C PHE A 107 -3.50 5.79 9.72
N VAL A 108 -4.12 4.70 9.27
CA VAL A 108 -4.83 4.63 7.99
C VAL A 108 -6.32 4.41 8.25
N LYS A 109 -7.13 5.44 7.99
CA LYS A 109 -8.58 5.44 8.21
C LYS A 109 -9.30 5.47 6.88
N LYS A 110 -10.12 4.44 6.59
CA LYS A 110 -11.00 4.44 5.41
C LYS A 110 -12.02 5.57 5.55
N HIS A 111 -12.04 6.47 4.57
CA HIS A 111 -12.93 7.62 4.53
C HIS A 111 -14.15 7.36 3.65
N LYS A 112 -13.94 6.76 2.47
CA LYS A 112 -15.02 6.42 1.53
C LYS A 112 -14.64 5.18 0.73
N THR A 113 -15.64 4.38 0.40
CA THR A 113 -15.50 3.23 -0.50
C THR A 113 -16.44 3.43 -1.69
N ILE A 114 -15.93 3.22 -2.89
CA ILE A 114 -16.66 3.36 -4.14
C ILE A 114 -16.64 2.00 -4.84
N LEU A 115 -17.81 1.49 -5.22
CA LEU A 115 -17.91 0.24 -5.98
C LEU A 115 -17.47 0.49 -7.43
N HIS A 116 -16.68 -0.42 -7.99
CA HIS A 116 -16.17 -0.34 -9.35
C HIS A 116 -16.40 -1.68 -10.09
N PRO A 117 -16.94 -1.66 -11.32
CA PRO A 117 -17.35 -2.87 -12.04
C PRO A 117 -16.20 -3.64 -12.71
N GLY A 118 -14.97 -3.57 -12.20
CA GLY A 118 -13.84 -4.17 -12.89
C GLY A 118 -12.47 -3.95 -12.24
N GLU A 119 -11.42 -4.57 -12.78
CA GLU A 119 -10.05 -4.36 -12.30
C GLU A 119 -9.71 -2.87 -12.30
N CYS A 120 -9.02 -2.43 -11.25
CA CYS A 120 -8.78 -1.02 -10.98
C CYS A 120 -7.27 -0.76 -11.06
N MET A 121 -6.76 -0.58 -12.27
CA MET A 121 -5.41 -0.07 -12.47
C MET A 121 -5.49 1.46 -12.55
N PHE A 122 -4.93 2.15 -11.54
CA PHE A 122 -5.07 3.60 -11.43
C PHE A 122 -4.12 4.39 -12.32
N GLY A 123 -4.69 5.33 -13.08
CA GLY A 123 -4.01 6.55 -13.51
C GLY A 123 -4.64 7.74 -12.79
N ILE A 124 -4.06 8.20 -11.68
CA ILE A 124 -4.58 9.38 -10.98
C ILE A 124 -3.98 10.64 -11.60
N VAL A 125 -4.84 11.50 -12.13
CA VAL A 125 -4.46 12.82 -12.64
C VAL A 125 -5.15 13.86 -11.77
N VAL A 126 -4.36 14.57 -10.97
CA VAL A 126 -4.83 15.69 -10.17
C VAL A 126 -4.79 16.94 -11.04
N THR A 127 -5.93 17.60 -11.24
CA THR A 127 -6.02 18.85 -12.01
C THR A 127 -6.68 19.93 -11.15
N GLY A 128 -5.90 20.86 -10.62
CA GLY A 128 -6.39 21.95 -9.78
C GLY A 128 -7.08 21.45 -8.51
N GLU A 129 -8.28 21.96 -8.21
CA GLU A 129 -9.11 21.57 -7.05
C GLU A 129 -9.79 20.20 -7.20
N TYR A 130 -9.69 19.56 -8.37
CA TYR A 130 -10.35 18.30 -8.66
C TYR A 130 -9.33 17.16 -8.66
N VAL A 131 -9.66 16.09 -7.93
CA VAL A 131 -8.95 14.82 -8.11
C VAL A 131 -9.73 14.00 -9.11
N ARG A 132 -9.18 13.90 -10.32
CA ARG A 132 -9.71 13.02 -11.35
C ARG A 132 -9.04 11.67 -11.19
N ILE A 133 -9.80 10.71 -10.70
CA ILE A 133 -9.32 9.34 -10.60
C ILE A 133 -9.72 8.66 -11.91
N MET A 134 -8.76 8.45 -12.81
CA MET A 134 -9.00 7.59 -13.96
C MET A 134 -8.76 6.16 -13.51
N VAL A 135 -9.81 5.37 -13.60
CA VAL A 135 -9.74 3.94 -13.37
C VAL A 135 -9.71 3.29 -14.74
N THR A 136 -8.61 2.59 -15.03
CA THR A 136 -8.56 1.76 -16.22
C THR A 136 -9.22 0.43 -15.89
N TYR A 137 -10.17 0.03 -16.72
CA TYR A 137 -10.76 -1.30 -16.70
C TYR A 137 -10.07 -2.15 -17.77
N HIS A 138 -9.64 -3.35 -17.40
CA HIS A 138 -9.35 -4.39 -18.38
C HIS A 138 -10.48 -5.43 -18.27
N ASP A 139 -11.29 -5.54 -19.33
CA ASP A 139 -12.27 -6.61 -19.44
C ASP A 139 -11.54 -7.87 -19.91
N VAL A 140 -11.39 -8.86 -19.02
CA VAL A 140 -10.88 -10.19 -19.41
C VAL A 140 -12.08 -11.07 -19.80
N ALA A 141 -12.86 -10.63 -20.79
CA ALA A 141 -13.92 -11.45 -21.38
C ALA A 141 -14.40 -10.95 -22.75
N GLU A 142 -13.51 -10.72 -23.71
CA GLU A 142 -13.94 -10.76 -25.12
C GLU A 142 -12.85 -11.39 -26.02
N THR A 143 -13.11 -12.61 -26.46
CA THR A 143 -12.39 -13.38 -27.48
C THR A 143 -12.56 -12.74 -28.86
N THR A 144 -12.23 -11.46 -29.01
CA THR A 144 -12.25 -10.81 -30.33
C THR A 144 -11.20 -9.71 -30.40
N THR A 145 -10.49 -9.67 -31.51
CA THR A 145 -9.28 -8.91 -31.85
C THR A 145 -9.47 -7.39 -31.83
N SER A 146 -9.85 -6.80 -30.69
CA SER A 146 -9.84 -5.36 -30.45
C SER A 146 -9.86 -5.08 -28.96
N ALA A 147 -8.68 -4.88 -28.36
CA ALA A 147 -8.57 -4.37 -27.00
C ALA A 147 -9.12 -2.93 -26.95
N LYS A 148 -10.40 -2.79 -26.62
CA LYS A 148 -11.00 -1.48 -26.35
C LYS A 148 -10.61 -1.05 -24.94
N SER A 149 -9.61 -0.17 -24.83
CA SER A 149 -9.34 0.54 -23.58
C SER A 149 -10.44 1.57 -23.33
N LEU A 150 -11.46 1.17 -22.58
CA LEU A 150 -12.51 2.09 -22.15
C LEU A 150 -12.06 2.79 -20.86
N TRP A 151 -11.81 4.09 -20.95
CA TRP A 151 -11.45 4.93 -19.81
C TRP A 151 -12.71 5.31 -19.05
N THR A 152 -12.98 4.69 -17.89
CA THR A 152 -14.00 5.21 -16.98
C THR A 152 -13.38 6.28 -16.10
N THR A 153 -13.79 7.52 -16.33
CA THR A 153 -13.35 8.65 -15.50
C THR A 153 -14.29 8.79 -14.31
N VAL A 154 -13.80 8.53 -13.10
CA VAL A 154 -14.50 8.89 -11.87
C VAL A 154 -14.02 10.28 -11.45
N ILE A 155 -14.85 11.29 -11.64
CA ILE A 155 -14.58 12.65 -11.16
C ILE A 155 -15.05 12.73 -9.71
N LEU A 156 -14.11 12.82 -8.77
CA LEU A 156 -14.44 13.11 -7.38
C LEU A 156 -14.35 14.63 -7.18
N ARG A 157 -15.52 15.23 -6.94
CA ARG A 157 -15.61 16.64 -6.52
C ARG A 157 -15.48 16.69 -5.00
N TYR A 158 -14.44 17.36 -4.51
CA TYR A 158 -14.33 17.69 -3.09
C TYR A 158 -15.04 19.03 -2.86
N PRO A 159 -16.04 19.10 -1.96
CA PRO A 159 -16.42 20.39 -1.38
C PRO A 159 -15.29 20.83 -0.44
N THR A 160 -14.91 22.10 -0.57
CA THR A 160 -14.01 22.80 0.37
C THR A 160 -14.63 22.91 1.75
#